data_AF-A0A818FNC0-F1
#
_entry.id   AF-A0A818FNC0-F1
#
_cell.length_a   1.000
_cell.length_b   1.000
_cell.length_c   1.000
_cell.angle_alpha   90.00
_cell.angle_beta   90.00
_cell.angle_gamma   90.00
#
_symmetry.space_group_name_H-M   'P 1'
#
loop_
_entity.id
_entity.type
_entity.pdbx_description
1 polymer ?
#
loop_
_entity_poly.entity_id
_entity_poly.type
_entity_poly.pdbx_seq_one_letter_code
_entity_poly.pdbx_strand_id
1 'polypeptide(L)'
;MSQILSLKTILDLSIDGLLNRYILVSLKNMDLISNEMITRCLLLAKCFPIKQWFDNNKTILQNQLTDTTLPALENFCLFLKQLAQEYSTQIFSANDKDKKIYKENIRQIRVIFVHLHALDHALELTNEYEIK
;
A
#
# COMPACT_ATOMS: atom_id res chain seq x y z
N MET A 1 1.35 -32.75 4.54
CA MET A 1 0.71 -31.62 3.85
C MET A 1 1.75 -31.03 2.91
N SER A 2 1.55 -31.20 1.60
CA SER A 2 2.46 -30.72 0.55
C SER A 2 2.40 -29.20 0.48
N GLN A 3 3.44 -28.51 0.97
CA GLN A 3 3.68 -27.11 0.63
C GLN A 3 4.04 -27.06 -0.86
N ILE A 4 3.10 -26.59 -1.67
CA ILE A 4 3.21 -26.58 -3.14
C ILE A 4 4.34 -25.65 -3.61
N LEU A 5 4.77 -24.67 -2.79
CA LEU A 5 5.91 -23.80 -3.09
C LEU A 5 6.69 -23.44 -1.82
N SER A 6 8.01 -23.28 -1.97
CA SER A 6 8.87 -22.78 -0.90
C SER A 6 8.63 -21.28 -0.65
N LEU A 7 8.87 -20.81 0.58
CA LEU A 7 8.77 -19.37 0.91
C LEU A 7 9.65 -18.52 -0.01
N LYS A 8 10.83 -19.02 -0.39
CA LYS A 8 11.72 -18.38 -1.38
C LYS A 8 11.07 -18.24 -2.75
N THR A 9 10.42 -19.29 -3.24
CA THR A 9 9.72 -19.25 -4.53
C THR A 9 8.53 -18.30 -4.50
N ILE A 10 7.83 -18.21 -3.36
CA ILE A 10 6.76 -17.23 -3.15
C ILE A 10 7.32 -15.81 -3.18
N LEU A 11 8.48 -15.58 -2.56
CA LEU A 11 9.20 -14.29 -2.56
C LEU A 11 9.64 -13.89 -3.97
N ASP A 12 10.24 -14.80 -4.73
CA ASP A 12 10.71 -14.55 -6.10
C ASP A 12 9.52 -14.21 -7.03
N LEU A 13 8.42 -14.97 -6.95
CA LEU A 13 7.20 -14.71 -7.72
C LEU A 13 6.51 -13.39 -7.36
N SER A 14 6.62 -12.95 -6.10
CA SER A 14 6.04 -11.68 -5.67
C SER A 14 6.91 -10.47 -6.03
N ILE A 15 8.22 -10.67 -6.20
CA ILE A 15 9.15 -9.68 -6.78
C ILE A 15 8.96 -9.55 -8.30
N ASP A 16 8.64 -10.64 -9.01
CA ASP A 16 8.44 -10.68 -10.48
C ASP A 16 7.17 -9.96 -10.99
N GLY A 17 6.41 -9.28 -10.13
CA GLY A 17 5.23 -8.51 -10.54
C GLY A 17 3.94 -9.32 -10.73
N LEU A 18 3.95 -10.63 -10.43
CA LEU A 18 2.73 -11.44 -10.36
C LEU A 18 1.82 -10.95 -9.21
N LEU A 19 2.43 -10.58 -8.09
CA LEU A 19 1.72 -9.95 -6.98
C LEU A 19 1.08 -8.62 -7.41
N ASN A 20 1.79 -7.79 -8.18
CA ASN A 20 1.24 -6.58 -8.78
C ASN A 20 0.02 -6.87 -9.69
N ARG A 21 0.04 -7.96 -10.46
CA ARG A 21 -1.12 -8.40 -11.25
C ARG A 21 -2.29 -8.85 -10.37
N TYR A 22 -2.07 -9.65 -9.33
CA TYR A 22 -3.16 -10.11 -8.45
C TYR A 22 -3.75 -8.98 -7.59
N ILE A 23 -2.91 -8.05 -7.14
CA ILE A 23 -3.35 -6.83 -6.45
C ILE A 23 -4.22 -6.00 -7.40
N LEU A 24 -3.77 -5.68 -8.61
CA LEU A 24 -4.58 -4.92 -9.58
C LEU A 24 -5.88 -5.63 -9.98
N VAL A 25 -5.86 -6.94 -10.18
CA VAL A 25 -7.06 -7.73 -10.53
C VAL A 25 -8.04 -7.79 -9.36
N SER A 26 -7.55 -7.93 -8.12
CA SER A 26 -8.42 -7.98 -6.94
C SER A 26 -9.01 -6.61 -6.63
N LEU A 27 -8.22 -5.54 -6.78
CA LEU A 27 -8.61 -4.18 -6.42
C LEU A 27 -9.54 -3.53 -7.45
N LYS A 28 -9.38 -3.80 -8.74
CA LYS A 28 -10.30 -3.29 -9.79
C LYS A 28 -11.73 -3.81 -9.65
N ASN A 29 -11.92 -4.93 -8.95
CA ASN A 29 -13.22 -5.55 -8.76
C ASN A 29 -13.87 -5.17 -7.42
N MET A 30 -13.24 -4.33 -6.61
CA MET A 30 -13.77 -3.94 -5.30
C MET A 30 -14.40 -2.55 -5.33
N ASP A 31 -15.43 -2.37 -4.50
CA ASP A 31 -15.99 -1.07 -4.19
C ASP A 31 -15.01 -0.27 -3.32
N LEU A 32 -14.39 0.75 -3.92
CA LEU A 32 -13.38 1.62 -3.30
C LEU A 32 -13.90 2.32 -2.04
N ILE A 33 -15.20 2.62 -1.98
CA ILE A 33 -15.80 3.40 -0.89
C ILE A 33 -16.28 2.49 0.25
N SER A 34 -16.17 1.16 0.08
CA SER A 34 -16.51 0.21 1.15
C SER A 34 -15.76 0.53 2.44
N ASN A 35 -16.49 0.53 3.56
CA ASN A 35 -15.93 0.72 4.90
C ASN A 35 -14.84 -0.30 5.25
N GLU A 36 -14.83 -1.46 4.59
CA GLU A 36 -13.83 -2.52 4.83
C GLU A 36 -12.55 -2.35 3.99
N MET A 37 -12.55 -1.47 2.98
CA MET A 37 -11.46 -1.37 2.01
C MET A 37 -10.12 -1.10 2.69
N ILE A 38 -10.09 -0.12 3.60
CA ILE A 38 -8.88 0.24 4.32
C ILE A 38 -8.35 -0.92 5.19
N THR A 39 -9.26 -1.67 5.84
CA THR A 39 -8.91 -2.84 6.65
C THR A 39 -8.29 -3.94 5.78
N ARG A 40 -8.84 -4.18 4.58
CA ARG A 40 -8.29 -5.14 3.62
C ARG A 40 -6.90 -4.71 3.14
N CYS A 41 -6.71 -3.43 2.85
CA CYS A 41 -5.40 -2.88 2.46
C CYS A 41 -4.36 -3.04 3.57
N LEU A 42 -4.72 -2.80 4.83
CA LEU A 42 -3.85 -3.03 5.99
C LEU A 42 -3.46 -4.50 6.14
N LEU A 43 -4.41 -5.42 5.98
CA LEU A 43 -4.14 -6.86 6.05
C LEU A 43 -3.20 -7.30 4.92
N LEU A 44 -3.45 -6.83 3.71
CA LEU A 44 -2.62 -7.11 2.56
C LEU A 44 -1.18 -6.59 2.76
N ALA A 45 -1.04 -5.37 3.25
CA ALA A 45 0.27 -4.77 3.54
C ALA A 45 1.09 -5.62 4.52
N LYS A 46 0.44 -6.16 5.57
CA LYS A 46 1.07 -7.06 6.56
C LYS A 46 1.51 -8.41 5.99
N CYS A 47 0.92 -8.85 4.88
CA CYS A 47 1.33 -10.09 4.22
C CYS A 47 2.62 -9.92 3.42
N PHE A 48 3.06 -8.68 3.14
CA PHE A 48 4.28 -8.47 2.40
C PHE A 48 5.52 -8.71 3.27
N PRO A 49 6.51 -9.42 2.73
CA PRO A 49 7.78 -9.69 3.41
C PRO A 49 8.74 -8.49 3.30
N ILE A 50 8.26 -7.30 3.67
CA ILE A 50 8.95 -6.01 3.45
C ILE A 50 10.38 -6.04 3.95
N LYS A 51 10.62 -6.54 5.18
CA LYS A 51 11.98 -6.65 5.74
C LYS A 51 12.92 -7.46 4.84
N GLN A 52 12.48 -8.60 4.35
CA GLN A 52 13.28 -9.49 3.51
C GLN A 52 13.53 -8.87 2.13
N TRP A 53 12.53 -8.21 1.55
CA TRP A 53 12.70 -7.47 0.30
C TRP A 53 13.69 -6.33 0.45
N PHE A 54 13.61 -5.54 1.52
CA PHE A 54 14.56 -4.45 1.74
C PHE A 54 15.98 -4.93 2.04
N ASP A 55 16.15 -5.98 2.86
CA ASP A 55 17.48 -6.54 3.15
C ASP A 55 18.13 -7.14 1.89
N ASN A 56 17.35 -7.83 1.05
CA ASN A 56 17.82 -8.36 -0.24
C ASN A 56 18.14 -7.23 -1.24
N ASN A 57 17.29 -6.20 -1.34
CA ASN A 57 17.53 -5.07 -2.22
C ASN A 57 18.72 -4.21 -1.76
N LYS A 58 18.93 -4.00 -0.45
CA LYS A 58 20.15 -3.35 0.07
C LYS A 58 21.41 -4.11 -0.31
N THR A 59 21.36 -5.43 -0.27
CA THR A 59 22.47 -6.30 -0.69
C THR A 59 22.74 -6.16 -2.19
N ILE A 60 21.69 -6.10 -3.02
CA ILE A 60 21.79 -5.95 -4.49
C ILE A 60 22.23 -4.53 -4.89
N LEU A 61 21.74 -3.50 -4.19
CA LEU A 61 22.00 -2.08 -4.46
C LEU A 61 23.22 -1.53 -3.68
N GLN A 62 24.13 -2.40 -3.22
CA GLN A 62 25.38 -2.02 -2.54
C GLN A 62 25.20 -1.02 -1.38
N ASN A 63 24.19 -1.22 -0.51
CA ASN A 63 23.87 -0.35 0.61
C ASN A 63 23.41 1.07 0.23
N GLN A 64 22.99 1.32 -1.01
CA GLN A 64 22.27 2.56 -1.33
C GLN A 64 20.89 2.52 -0.66
N LEU A 65 20.72 3.34 0.38
CA LEU A 65 19.41 3.68 0.92
C LEU A 65 18.76 4.66 -0.04
N THR A 66 17.76 4.19 -0.76
CA THR A 66 16.87 5.06 -1.51
C THR A 66 15.56 5.18 -0.73
N ASP A 67 15.16 6.38 -0.35
CA ASP A 67 13.82 6.65 0.23
C ASP A 67 12.67 6.41 -0.78
N THR A 68 13.00 5.90 -1.96
CA THR A 68 12.08 5.55 -3.02
C THR A 68 11.45 4.19 -2.81
N THR A 69 10.17 4.12 -3.12
CA THR A 69 9.38 2.88 -3.09
C THR A 69 9.99 1.78 -3.94
N LEU A 70 9.93 0.54 -3.44
CA LEU A 70 10.34 -0.62 -4.22
C LEU A 70 9.45 -0.75 -5.46
N PRO A 71 10.00 -0.99 -6.67
CA PRO A 71 9.21 -1.14 -7.89
C PRO A 71 8.09 -2.19 -7.80
N ALA A 72 8.33 -3.26 -7.02
CA ALA A 72 7.34 -4.31 -6.77
C ALA A 72 6.10 -3.83 -5.98
N LEU A 73 6.20 -2.70 -5.28
CA LEU A 73 5.12 -2.11 -4.46
C LEU A 73 4.41 -0.94 -5.15
N GLU A 74 4.95 -0.43 -6.25
CA GLU A 74 4.50 0.83 -6.86
C GLU A 74 3.02 0.79 -7.26
N ASN A 75 2.56 -0.30 -7.88
CA ASN A 75 1.15 -0.42 -8.27
C ASN A 75 0.19 -0.43 -7.06
N PHE A 76 0.60 -1.04 -5.94
CA PHE A 76 -0.20 -0.98 -4.73
C PHE A 76 -0.20 0.44 -4.15
N CYS A 77 0.94 1.14 -4.22
CA CYS A 77 1.03 2.51 -3.75
C CYS A 77 0.17 3.47 -4.57
N LEU A 78 0.16 3.33 -5.90
CA LEU A 78 -0.73 4.08 -6.80
C LEU A 78 -2.21 3.83 -6.49
N PHE A 79 -2.59 2.60 -6.17
CA PHE A 79 -3.95 2.31 -5.72
C PHE A 79 -4.29 3.02 -4.41
N LEU A 80 -3.40 2.95 -3.41
CA LEU A 80 -3.60 3.62 -2.12
C LEU A 80 -3.75 5.13 -2.30
N LYS A 81 -3.01 5.73 -3.24
CA LYS A 81 -3.16 7.14 -3.62
C LYS A 81 -4.54 7.43 -4.23
N GLN A 82 -5.01 6.59 -5.15
CA GLN A 82 -6.36 6.70 -5.73
C GLN A 82 -7.43 6.60 -4.63
N LEU A 83 -7.26 5.68 -3.68
CA LEU A 83 -8.18 5.52 -2.57
C LEU A 83 -8.22 6.76 -1.66
N ALA A 84 -7.06 7.37 -1.39
CA ALA A 84 -6.98 8.61 -0.63
C ALA A 84 -7.67 9.78 -1.36
N GLN A 85 -7.49 9.87 -2.68
CA GLN A 85 -8.15 10.87 -3.51
C GLN A 85 -9.68 10.72 -3.48
N GLU A 86 -10.19 9.48 -3.56
CA GLU A 86 -11.63 9.21 -3.45
C GLU A 86 -12.16 9.64 -2.07
N TYR A 87 -11.51 9.22 -0.98
CA TYR A 87 -11.90 9.65 0.36
C TYR A 87 -11.84 11.17 0.54
N SER A 88 -10.83 11.84 -0.02
CA SER A 88 -10.74 13.30 0.01
C SER A 88 -11.92 13.97 -0.70
N THR A 89 -12.31 13.44 -1.86
CA THR A 89 -13.47 13.92 -2.62
C THR A 89 -14.77 13.74 -1.81
N GLN A 90 -14.94 12.60 -1.15
CA GLN A 90 -16.13 12.32 -0.33
C GLN A 90 -16.25 13.23 0.91
N ILE A 91 -15.15 13.75 1.45
CA ILE A 91 -15.17 14.67 2.60
C ILE A 91 -16.02 15.92 2.30
N PHE A 92 -16.04 16.42 1.07
CA PHE A 92 -16.75 17.65 0.72
C PHE A 92 -18.28 17.51 0.83
N SER A 93 -18.83 16.36 0.45
CA SER A 93 -20.27 16.08 0.43
C SER A 93 -20.76 15.32 1.66
N ALA A 94 -19.86 14.85 2.53
CA ALA A 94 -20.19 14.03 3.68
C ALA A 94 -20.74 14.81 4.89
N ASN A 95 -21.51 14.11 5.73
CA ASN A 95 -21.85 14.58 7.08
C ASN A 95 -20.63 14.53 8.01
N ASP A 96 -20.72 15.14 9.19
CA ASP A 96 -19.57 15.24 10.12
C ASP A 96 -19.05 13.89 10.62
N LYS A 97 -19.92 12.87 10.72
CA LYS A 97 -19.52 11.52 11.13
C LYS A 97 -18.68 10.87 10.04
N ASP A 98 -19.15 10.90 8.81
CA ASP A 98 -18.49 10.27 7.66
C ASP A 98 -17.20 11.02 7.29
N LYS A 99 -17.18 12.36 7.41
CA LYS A 99 -15.95 13.17 7.30
C LYS A 99 -14.84 12.69 8.23
N LYS A 100 -15.16 12.36 9.49
CA LYS A 100 -14.18 11.85 10.45
C LYS A 100 -13.65 10.48 10.01
N ILE A 101 -14.52 9.62 9.48
CA ILE A 101 -14.15 8.30 8.96
C ILE A 101 -13.19 8.44 7.76
N TYR A 102 -13.52 9.28 6.77
CA TYR A 102 -12.67 9.48 5.61
C TYR A 102 -11.29 10.06 5.97
N LYS A 103 -11.24 11.04 6.89
CA LYS A 103 -9.96 11.57 7.39
C LYS A 103 -9.11 10.51 8.10
N GLU A 104 -9.75 9.63 8.87
CA GLU A 104 -9.06 8.52 9.53
C GLU A 104 -8.56 7.49 8.51
N ASN A 105 -9.35 7.19 7.48
CA ASN A 105 -8.92 6.28 6.42
C ASN A 105 -7.69 6.83 5.66
N ILE A 106 -7.64 8.13 5.36
CA ILE A 106 -6.45 8.75 4.76
C ILE A 106 -5.24 8.66 5.72
N ARG A 107 -5.44 8.86 7.03
CA ARG A 107 -4.36 8.64 8.03
C ARG A 107 -3.86 7.19 8.01
N GLN A 108 -4.75 6.20 7.88
CA GLN A 108 -4.35 4.80 7.80
C GLN A 108 -3.63 4.46 6.49
N ILE A 109 -3.97 5.10 5.37
CA ILE A 109 -3.21 4.98 4.12
C ILE A 109 -1.75 5.41 4.34
N ARG A 110 -1.52 6.52 5.06
CA ARG A 110 -0.16 6.94 5.42
C ARG A 110 0.57 5.88 6.25
N VAL A 111 -0.12 5.26 7.23
CA VAL A 111 0.46 4.18 8.05
C VAL A 111 0.83 2.98 7.18
N ILE A 112 0.02 2.65 6.17
CA ILE A 112 0.34 1.60 5.20
C ILE A 112 1.61 1.97 4.43
N PHE A 113 1.73 3.19 3.88
CA PHE A 113 2.95 3.60 3.17
C PHE A 113 4.20 3.47 4.02
N VAL A 114 4.15 3.91 5.28
CA VAL A 114 5.29 3.76 6.21
C VAL A 114 5.62 2.29 6.46
N HIS A 115 4.62 1.42 6.63
CA HIS A 115 4.84 -0.02 6.79
C HIS A 115 5.51 -0.65 5.56
N LEU A 116 5.15 -0.17 4.37
CA LEU A 116 5.73 -0.59 3.09
C LEU A 116 7.12 0.02 2.82
N HIS A 117 7.61 0.90 3.69
CA HIS A 117 8.79 1.75 3.45
C HIS A 117 8.67 2.60 2.15
N ALA A 118 7.44 2.96 1.78
CA ALA A 118 7.11 3.84 0.66
C ALA A 118 7.10 5.31 1.12
N LEU A 119 8.26 5.82 1.52
CA LEU A 119 8.38 7.13 2.20
C LEU A 119 8.12 8.31 1.27
N ASP A 120 8.50 8.20 0.00
CA ASP A 120 8.13 9.12 -1.08
C ASP A 120 6.61 9.31 -1.18
N HIS A 121 5.83 8.23 -1.24
CA HIS A 121 4.35 8.31 -1.27
C HIS A 121 3.77 8.82 0.04
N ALA A 122 4.35 8.47 1.20
CA ALA A 122 3.91 8.98 2.50
C ALA A 122 4.08 10.51 2.63
N LEU A 123 5.19 11.04 2.10
CA LEU A 123 5.47 12.47 2.06
C LEU A 123 4.53 13.19 1.10
N GLU A 124 4.33 12.64 -0.10
CA GLU A 124 3.39 13.21 -1.08
C GLU A 124 1.97 13.32 -0.51
N LEU A 125 1.47 12.25 0.11
CA LEU A 125 0.16 12.22 0.74
C LEU A 125 0.03 13.27 1.87
N THR A 126 1.10 13.46 2.65
CA THR A 126 1.11 14.44 3.75
C THR A 126 1.04 15.87 3.23
N ASN A 127 1.75 16.15 2.13
CA ASN A 127 1.74 17.45 1.47
C ASN A 127 0.39 17.74 0.80
N GLU A 128 -0.24 16.72 0.22
CA GLU A 128 -1.49 16.87 -0.54
C GLU A 128 -2.72 17.07 0.36
N TYR A 129 -2.78 16.39 1.52
CA TYR A 129 -4.00 16.34 2.33
C TYR A 129 -3.92 17.07 3.68
N GLU A 130 -2.91 17.92 3.91
CA GLU A 130 -2.65 18.70 5.15
C GLU A 130 -3.25 18.06 6.41
N ILE A 131 -2.78 16.85 6.74
CA ILE A 131 -3.21 16.17 7.95
C ILE A 131 -2.42 16.74 9.11
N LYS A 132 -2.82 17.93 9.58
CA LYS A 132 -2.47 18.39 10.94
C LYS A 132 -3.26 17.61 11.99
#